data_AF-A0A9D4HXZ0-F1
#
_entry.id   AF-A0A9D4HXZ0-F1
#
_cell.length_a   1.000
_cell.length_b   1.000
_cell.length_c   1.000
_cell.angle_alpha   90.00
_cell.angle_beta   90.00
_cell.angle_gamma   90.00
#
_symmetry.space_group_name_H-M   'P 1'
#
loop_
_entity.id
_entity.type
_entity.pdbx_description
1 polymer ?
#
loop_
_entity_poly.entity_id
_entity_poly.type
_entity_poly.pdbx_seq_one_letter_code
_entity_poly.pdbx_strand_id
1 'polypeptide(L)'
;MKICIVIALTTAVMLIDLIIYADACQPNYWADGCSGVSDLWFTDDCNKHDICYACGYRSGVSRESCDDRWYDNMMNSCSAVNWWGRWFCRLTAWIYYRWVRDWAASSFRVPSQGFCGEGWVPACV
;
A
#
# COMPACT_ATOMS: atom_id res chain seq x y z
N MET A 1 42.65 -11.11 -18.58
CA MET A 1 41.80 -11.96 -17.72
C MET A 1 41.55 -11.25 -16.39
N LYS A 2 40.51 -10.40 -16.31
CA LYS A 2 40.00 -9.75 -15.07
C LYS A 2 38.70 -8.93 -15.28
N ILE A 3 38.04 -9.06 -16.44
CA ILE A 3 36.85 -8.27 -16.81
C ILE A 3 35.54 -9.11 -16.77
N CYS A 4 35.63 -10.45 -16.70
CA CYS A 4 34.45 -11.33 -16.76
C CYS A 4 33.72 -11.57 -15.43
N ILE A 5 34.22 -11.09 -14.28
CA ILE A 5 33.62 -11.39 -12.97
C ILE A 5 32.62 -10.31 -12.52
N VAL A 6 32.80 -9.05 -12.95
CA VAL A 6 31.96 -7.93 -12.47
C VAL A 6 30.57 -7.90 -13.14
N ILE A 7 30.47 -8.36 -14.40
CA ILE A 7 29.20 -8.32 -15.15
C ILE A 7 28.23 -9.42 -14.69
N ALA A 8 28.73 -10.54 -14.18
CA ALA A 8 27.91 -11.65 -13.70
C ALA A 8 27.22 -11.34 -12.35
N LEU A 9 27.80 -10.46 -11.52
CA LEU A 9 27.25 -10.13 -10.21
C LEU A 9 26.13 -9.08 -10.29
N THR A 10 26.17 -8.16 -11.25
CA THR A 10 25.14 -7.10 -11.37
C THR A 10 23.82 -7.61 -11.95
N THR A 11 23.83 -8.63 -12.81
CA THR A 11 22.59 -9.19 -13.37
C THR A 11 21.85 -10.11 -12.39
N ALA A 12 22.54 -10.68 -11.40
CA ALA A 12 21.91 -11.50 -10.37
C ALA A 12 21.12 -10.65 -9.36
N VAL A 13 21.58 -9.44 -9.02
CA VAL A 13 20.88 -8.53 -8.09
C VAL A 13 19.56 -8.04 -8.69
N MET A 14 19.54 -7.65 -9.97
CA MET A 14 18.29 -7.20 -10.62
C MET A 14 17.25 -8.32 -10.85
N LEU A 15 17.65 -9.59 -10.79
CA LEU A 15 16.72 -10.73 -10.84
C LEU A 15 16.21 -11.14 -9.45
N ILE A 16 16.97 -10.86 -8.39
CA ILE A 16 16.52 -11.05 -7.00
C ILE A 16 15.49 -9.97 -6.64
N ASP A 17 15.68 -8.73 -7.11
CA ASP A 17 14.69 -7.66 -6.93
C ASP A 17 13.35 -7.94 -7.65
N LEU A 18 13.36 -8.75 -8.72
CA LEU A 18 12.14 -9.13 -9.44
C LEU A 18 11.33 -10.23 -8.75
N ILE A 19 11.91 -10.97 -7.80
CA ILE A 19 11.25 -12.06 -7.06
C ILE A 19 10.70 -11.56 -5.71
N ILE A 20 11.19 -10.43 -5.19
CA ILE A 20 10.81 -9.90 -3.86
C ILE A 20 9.63 -8.92 -3.93
N TYR A 21 9.26 -8.45 -5.13
CA TYR A 21 8.09 -7.56 -5.35
C TYR A 21 6.78 -8.31 -5.63
N ALA A 22 6.59 -9.49 -5.05
CA ALA A 22 5.22 -9.82 -4.65
C ALA A 22 4.92 -8.86 -3.48
N ASP A 23 4.36 -7.69 -3.79
CA ASP A 23 4.03 -6.67 -2.79
C ASP A 23 3.26 -7.39 -1.67
N ALA A 24 3.88 -7.47 -0.50
CA ALA A 24 3.39 -8.26 0.63
C ALA A 24 1.98 -7.86 1.07
N CYS A 25 1.53 -6.70 0.59
CA CYS A 25 0.26 -6.08 0.88
C CYS A 25 -0.79 -6.29 -0.22
N GLN A 26 -0.48 -7.08 -1.26
CA GLN A 26 -1.37 -7.44 -2.37
C GLN A 26 -2.56 -8.30 -1.88
N PRO A 27 -3.61 -8.50 -2.71
CA PRO A 27 -4.87 -9.07 -2.26
C PRO A 27 -4.65 -10.35 -1.45
N ASN A 28 -5.01 -10.26 -0.18
CA ASN A 28 -4.93 -11.35 0.77
C ASN A 28 -6.25 -11.41 1.52
N TYR A 29 -6.50 -12.50 2.25
CA TYR A 29 -7.77 -12.72 2.96
C TYR A 29 -8.13 -11.57 3.94
N TRP A 30 -7.18 -10.71 4.29
CA TRP A 30 -7.33 -9.63 5.27
C TRP A 30 -7.50 -8.23 4.67
N ALA A 31 -7.52 -8.11 3.34
CA ALA A 31 -7.73 -6.87 2.60
C ALA A 31 -8.83 -7.07 1.55
N ASP A 32 -9.77 -6.12 1.45
CA ASP A 32 -10.96 -6.25 0.59
C ASP A 32 -11.06 -5.17 -0.50
N GLY A 33 -9.98 -4.42 -0.71
CA GLY A 33 -9.89 -3.37 -1.71
C GLY A 33 -10.50 -2.06 -1.19
N CYS A 34 -11.04 -1.24 -2.08
CA CYS A 34 -11.58 0.05 -1.70
C CYS A 34 -13.02 -0.10 -1.21
N SER A 35 -13.18 -0.64 0.00
CA SER A 35 -14.46 -0.85 0.66
C SER A 35 -15.33 0.42 0.67
N GLY A 36 -16.60 0.28 0.24
CA GLY A 36 -17.58 1.37 0.21
C GLY A 36 -17.50 2.28 -1.03
N VAL A 37 -16.52 2.09 -1.91
CA VAL A 37 -16.33 2.85 -3.16
C VAL A 37 -15.84 1.93 -4.29
N SER A 38 -15.40 2.49 -5.43
CA SER A 38 -14.92 1.73 -6.58
C SER A 38 -13.39 1.62 -6.57
N ASP A 39 -12.88 0.43 -6.85
CA ASP A 39 -11.46 0.11 -6.82
C ASP A 39 -10.57 0.86 -7.84
N LEU A 40 -11.17 1.46 -8.88
CA LEU A 40 -10.52 2.31 -9.91
C LEU A 40 -9.01 2.09 -10.11
N TRP A 41 -8.17 2.99 -9.55
CA TRP A 41 -6.70 2.93 -9.65
C TRP A 41 -6.03 2.47 -8.36
N PHE A 42 -6.80 2.15 -7.33
CA PHE A 42 -6.35 2.19 -5.94
C PHE A 42 -6.48 0.87 -5.20
N THR A 43 -6.87 -0.24 -5.85
CA THR A 43 -6.98 -1.57 -5.18
C THR A 43 -5.76 -1.88 -4.32
N ASP A 44 -4.55 -1.73 -4.87
CA ASP A 44 -3.31 -2.03 -4.15
C ASP A 44 -3.06 -1.06 -2.98
N ASP A 45 -3.44 0.21 -3.16
CA ASP A 45 -3.31 1.24 -2.13
C ASP A 45 -4.30 1.00 -0.99
N CYS A 46 -5.53 0.63 -1.33
CA CYS A 46 -6.58 0.26 -0.38
C CYS A 46 -6.21 -1.00 0.41
N ASN A 47 -5.63 -2.02 -0.24
CA ASN A 47 -5.17 -3.21 0.49
C ASN A 47 -4.10 -2.90 1.53
N LYS A 48 -3.17 -1.98 1.22
CA LYS A 48 -2.18 -1.48 2.20
C LYS A 48 -2.84 -0.76 3.36
N HIS A 49 -3.87 0.04 3.07
CA HIS A 49 -4.62 0.77 4.09
C HIS A 49 -5.38 -0.17 5.02
N ASP A 50 -6.02 -1.22 4.50
CA ASP A 50 -6.71 -2.24 5.30
C ASP A 50 -5.77 -2.93 6.30
N ILE A 51 -4.58 -3.31 5.83
CA ILE A 51 -3.56 -3.94 6.67
C ILE A 51 -3.09 -2.95 7.75
N CYS A 52 -2.87 -1.68 7.39
CA CYS A 52 -2.53 -0.64 8.36
C CYS A 52 -3.66 -0.42 9.38
N TYR A 53 -4.92 -0.46 8.97
CA TYR A 53 -6.07 -0.36 9.86
C TYR A 53 -6.20 -1.57 10.79
N ALA A 54 -5.81 -2.77 10.34
CA ALA A 54 -5.82 -3.98 11.16
C ALA A 54 -4.65 -4.04 12.15
N CYS A 55 -3.48 -3.52 11.76
CA CYS A 55 -2.20 -3.79 12.43
C CYS A 55 -1.46 -2.56 12.96
N GLY A 56 -1.84 -1.35 12.56
CA GLY A 56 -1.18 -0.09 12.90
C GLY A 56 -1.02 0.11 14.40
N TYR A 57 -2.05 -0.19 15.17
CA TYR A 57 -2.02 -0.05 16.64
C TYR A 57 -0.88 -0.86 17.29
N ARG A 58 -0.63 -2.09 16.83
CA ARG A 58 0.48 -2.95 17.31
C ARG A 58 1.85 -2.36 16.99
N SER A 59 1.97 -1.66 15.87
CA SER A 59 3.21 -1.02 15.41
C SER A 59 3.37 0.42 15.91
N GLY A 60 2.44 0.92 16.76
CA GLY A 60 2.46 2.31 17.22
C GLY A 60 2.08 3.34 16.15
N VAL A 61 1.48 2.89 15.04
CA VAL A 61 0.99 3.74 13.96
C VAL A 61 -0.44 4.14 14.25
N SER A 62 -0.72 5.45 14.22
CA SER A 62 -2.08 5.96 14.39
C SER A 62 -2.90 5.78 13.12
N ARG A 63 -4.22 5.79 13.28
CA ARG A 63 -5.16 5.81 12.15
C ARG A 63 -4.84 6.94 11.17
N GLU A 64 -4.59 8.16 11.66
CA GLU A 64 -4.28 9.30 10.81
C GLU A 64 -3.01 9.08 9.99
N SER A 65 -2.00 8.42 10.58
CA SER A 65 -0.78 8.06 9.85
C SER A 65 -1.04 6.99 8.79
N CYS A 66 -1.96 6.06 9.01
CA CYS A 66 -2.42 5.12 7.97
C CYS A 66 -3.13 5.87 6.83
N ASP A 67 -4.04 6.78 7.17
CA ASP A 67 -4.81 7.58 6.20
C ASP A 67 -3.88 8.46 5.34
N ASP A 68 -2.91 9.14 5.97
CA ASP A 68 -1.96 10.01 5.29
C ASP A 68 -1.05 9.21 4.33
N ARG A 69 -0.53 8.07 4.78
CA ARG A 69 0.27 7.19 3.93
C ARG A 69 -0.53 6.62 2.76
N TRP A 70 -1.79 6.24 3.00
CA TRP A 70 -2.68 5.77 1.95
C TRP A 70 -2.94 6.84 0.89
N TYR A 71 -3.16 8.09 1.31
CA TYR A 71 -3.30 9.20 0.37
C TYR A 71 -2.04 9.40 -0.49
N ASP A 72 -0.85 9.35 0.11
CA ASP A 72 0.41 9.45 -0.62
C ASP A 72 0.58 8.31 -1.64
N ASN A 73 0.22 7.08 -1.27
CA ASN A 73 0.22 5.93 -2.17
C ASN A 73 -0.71 6.13 -3.37
N MET A 74 -1.97 6.54 -3.14
CA MET A 74 -2.91 6.85 -4.23
C MET A 74 -2.39 7.98 -5.14
N MET A 75 -1.79 9.02 -4.56
CA MET A 75 -1.21 10.13 -5.33
C MET A 75 -0.02 9.68 -6.18
N ASN A 76 0.76 8.71 -5.70
CA ASN A 76 1.82 8.06 -6.46
C ASN A 76 1.26 7.18 -7.59
N SER A 77 0.21 6.40 -7.34
CA SER A 77 -0.50 5.62 -8.37
C SER A 77 -1.02 6.52 -9.50
N CYS A 78 -1.51 7.71 -9.16
CA CYS A 78 -1.94 8.71 -10.15
C CYS A 78 -0.79 9.24 -11.04
N SER A 79 0.48 9.07 -10.64
CA SER A 79 1.62 9.51 -11.44
C SER A 79 1.85 8.66 -12.69
N ALA A 80 1.30 7.44 -12.73
CA ALA A 80 1.36 6.55 -13.89
C ALA A 80 0.29 6.85 -14.95
N VAL A 81 -0.70 7.68 -14.62
CA VAL A 81 -1.84 7.99 -15.51
C VAL A 81 -1.48 9.14 -16.46
N ASN A 82 -2.05 9.08 -17.68
CA ASN A 82 -1.98 10.17 -18.66
C ASN A 82 -2.52 11.49 -18.07
N TRP A 83 -2.23 12.62 -18.70
CA TRP A 83 -2.46 13.93 -18.09
C TRP A 83 -3.93 14.20 -17.71
N TRP A 84 -4.89 13.82 -18.56
CA TRP A 84 -6.32 13.97 -18.28
C TRP A 84 -6.75 13.04 -17.15
N GLY A 85 -6.40 11.75 -17.24
CA GLY A 85 -6.75 10.76 -16.23
C GLY A 85 -6.07 11.03 -14.88
N ARG A 86 -4.89 11.66 -14.87
CA ARG A 86 -4.18 12.06 -13.65
C ARG A 86 -4.97 13.07 -12.84
N TRP A 87 -5.62 14.04 -13.51
CA TRP A 87 -6.47 15.01 -12.81
C TRP A 87 -7.64 14.31 -12.12
N PHE A 88 -8.36 13.46 -12.84
CA PHE A 88 -9.47 12.68 -12.28
C PHE A 88 -9.02 11.72 -11.18
N CYS A 89 -7.90 11.03 -11.37
CA CYS A 89 -7.31 10.14 -10.38
C CYS A 89 -7.01 10.89 -9.07
N ARG A 90 -6.33 12.04 -9.14
CA ARG A 90 -6.00 12.85 -7.96
C ARG A 90 -7.25 13.40 -7.25
N LEU A 91 -8.26 13.80 -8.02
CA LEU A 91 -9.54 14.22 -7.45
C LEU A 91 -10.21 13.07 -6.70
N THR A 92 -10.27 11.87 -7.29
CA THR A 92 -10.81 10.67 -6.65
C THR A 92 -10.02 10.30 -5.39
N ALA A 93 -8.68 10.29 -5.44
CA ALA A 93 -7.83 10.03 -4.29
C ALA A 93 -8.13 10.97 -3.12
N TRP A 94 -8.33 12.26 -3.42
CA TRP A 94 -8.68 13.26 -2.40
C TRP A 94 -10.06 13.01 -1.79
N ILE A 95 -11.06 12.66 -2.61
CA ILE A 95 -12.41 12.31 -2.13
C ILE A 95 -12.35 11.09 -1.22
N TYR A 96 -11.63 10.04 -1.62
CA TYR A 96 -11.51 8.79 -0.87
C TYR A 96 -10.85 9.02 0.48
N TYR A 97 -9.72 9.72 0.47
CA TYR A 97 -9.02 10.13 1.68
C TYR A 97 -9.91 10.93 2.63
N ARG A 98 -10.62 11.95 2.14
CA ARG A 98 -11.53 12.74 2.97
C ARG A 98 -12.67 11.92 3.55
N TRP A 99 -13.23 11.01 2.76
CA TRP A 99 -14.31 10.15 3.21
C TRP A 99 -13.86 9.24 4.36
N VAL A 100 -12.72 8.57 4.21
CA VAL A 100 -12.18 7.70 5.28
C VAL A 100 -11.77 8.51 6.50
N ARG A 101 -11.06 9.62 6.30
CA ARG A 101 -10.53 10.47 7.37
C ARG A 101 -11.62 10.96 8.31
N ASP A 102 -12.75 11.38 7.74
CA ASP A 102 -13.80 12.10 8.47
C ASP A 102 -14.93 11.15 8.93
N TRP A 103 -15.15 10.02 8.24
CA TRP A 103 -16.34 9.18 8.46
C TRP A 103 -16.06 7.70 8.78
N ALA A 104 -14.88 7.17 8.45
CA ALA A 104 -14.58 5.74 8.59
C ALA A 104 -13.61 5.44 9.75
N ALA A 105 -13.49 6.35 10.73
CA ALA A 105 -12.55 6.21 11.83
C ALA A 105 -12.77 4.94 12.68
N SER A 106 -14.02 4.46 12.76
CA SER A 106 -14.39 3.24 13.46
C SER A 106 -13.84 1.95 12.85
N SER A 107 -13.34 1.99 11.62
CA SER A 107 -12.77 0.80 10.95
C SER A 107 -11.34 0.49 11.42
N PHE A 108 -10.67 1.43 12.10
CA PHE A 108 -9.34 1.22 12.69
C PHE A 108 -9.44 0.30 13.91
N ARG A 109 -8.67 -0.81 13.91
CA ARG A 109 -8.85 -1.89 14.88
C ARG A 109 -7.93 -1.76 16.10
N VAL A 110 -8.56 -1.72 17.27
CA VAL A 110 -7.89 -1.74 18.57
C VAL A 110 -8.60 -2.78 19.46
N PRO A 111 -7.93 -3.85 19.92
CA PRO A 111 -6.55 -4.23 19.62
C PRO A 111 -6.38 -4.74 18.17
N SER A 112 -5.14 -4.80 17.70
CA SER A 112 -4.81 -5.33 16.38
C SER A 112 -5.16 -6.81 16.21
N GLN A 113 -5.31 -7.25 14.97
CA GLN A 113 -5.66 -8.63 14.62
C GLN A 113 -4.51 -9.62 14.88
N GLY A 114 -4.83 -10.92 14.94
CA GLY A 114 -3.87 -11.99 15.23
C GLY A 114 -2.74 -12.13 14.22
N PHE A 115 -3.04 -11.95 12.92
CA PHE A 115 -2.06 -12.05 11.83
C PHE A 115 -1.03 -10.91 11.85
N CYS A 116 -1.24 -9.85 12.62
CA CYS A 116 -0.33 -8.69 12.69
C CYS A 116 1.05 -9.00 13.29
N GLY A 117 1.31 -10.25 13.69
CA GLY A 117 2.64 -10.72 14.08
C GLY A 117 3.43 -11.40 12.96
N GLU A 118 2.84 -11.56 11.77
CA GLU A 118 3.49 -12.22 10.64
C GLU A 118 4.58 -11.33 10.02
N GLY A 119 5.67 -11.95 9.55
CA GLY A 119 6.88 -11.24 9.13
C GLY A 119 6.72 -10.32 7.91
N TRP A 120 5.63 -10.45 7.16
CA TRP A 120 5.33 -9.63 5.98
C TRP A 120 4.58 -8.34 6.33
N VAL A 121 3.88 -8.30 7.47
CA VAL A 121 3.03 -7.17 7.90
C VAL A 121 3.81 -5.85 8.06
N PRO A 122 5.04 -5.81 8.60
CA PRO A 122 5.79 -4.55 8.75
C PRO A 122 6.08 -3.82 7.45
N ALA A 123 6.02 -4.49 6.29
CA ALA A 123 6.17 -3.82 5.00
C ALA A 123 4.93 -2.99 4.60
N CYS A 124 3.78 -3.24 5.24
CA CYS A 124 2.49 -2.67 4.90
C CYS A 124 1.99 -1.60 5.88
N VAL A 125 2.65 -1.47 7.05
CA VAL A 125 2.28 -0.60 8.18
C VAL A 125 3.31 0.52 8.36
#